data_AF-A0A553RF99-F1
#
_entry.id   AF-A0A553RF99-F1
#
_cell.length_a   1.000
_cell.length_b   1.000
_cell.length_c   1.000
_cell.angle_alpha   90.00
_cell.angle_beta   90.00
_cell.angle_gamma   90.00
#
_symmetry.space_group_name_H-M   'P 1'
#
loop_
_entity.id
_entity.type
_entity.pdbx_description
1 polymer ?
#
loop_
_entity_poly.entity_id
_entity_poly.type
_entity_poly.pdbx_seq_one_letter_code
_entity_poly.pdbx_strand_id
1 'polypeptide(L)'
;MAGRGSNGRGTRGQGGAAAALARLLHSDSVQLLDSYRKSESLPSSGVSGVHLVSVPPLVPQLSDTDKISILRAALKECLQLLEDVIAKEDEEFSDESDYKTKQKTVRDRLRHLLASTEQLADGQTFAAEVKENVLDGQSVGSSFGLKMWTVRVLQEIVHWTGQTSDILQSPPAVKHVTPRTRTTPRTRKAIQKSRK
;
A
#
# COMPACT_ATOMS: atom_id res chain seq x y z
N MET A 1 -40.36 -3.97 25.37
CA MET A 1 -39.45 -5.13 25.28
C MET A 1 -39.56 -5.64 23.84
N ALA A 2 -38.56 -5.69 22.96
CA ALA A 2 -37.13 -5.80 23.12
C ALA A 2 -36.39 -4.90 22.11
N GLY A 3 -35.16 -4.53 22.47
CA GLY A 3 -34.30 -3.61 21.73
C GLY A 3 -33.73 -4.20 20.45
N ARG A 4 -33.65 -3.34 19.43
CA ARG A 4 -32.93 -3.55 18.18
C ARG A 4 -31.44 -3.37 18.48
N GLY A 5 -30.70 -4.48 18.60
CA GLY A 5 -29.25 -4.49 18.69
C GLY A 5 -28.65 -4.28 17.29
N SER A 6 -28.23 -3.04 17.01
CA SER A 6 -27.50 -2.69 15.79
C SER A 6 -26.10 -3.29 15.83
N ASN A 7 -25.83 -4.31 15.00
CA ASN A 7 -24.51 -4.87 14.77
C ASN A 7 -23.60 -3.84 14.06
N GLY A 8 -22.90 -3.00 14.83
CA GLY A 8 -21.86 -2.08 14.35
C GLY A 8 -20.48 -2.71 14.24
N ARG A 9 -20.36 -3.96 13.76
CA ARG A 9 -19.10 -4.73 13.76
C ARG A 9 -18.35 -4.77 12.41
N GLY A 10 -18.78 -4.00 11.41
CA GLY A 10 -18.35 -4.20 10.02
C GLY A 10 -17.04 -3.52 9.58
N THR A 11 -16.63 -2.40 10.16
CA THR A 11 -15.56 -1.59 9.52
C THR A 11 -14.29 -1.45 10.36
N ARG A 12 -14.40 -1.41 11.68
CA ARG A 12 -13.24 -1.29 12.60
C ARG A 12 -12.38 -2.56 12.69
N GLY A 13 -12.97 -3.74 12.56
CA GLY A 13 -12.23 -5.01 12.59
C GLY A 13 -11.45 -5.27 11.30
N GLN A 14 -12.00 -4.83 10.17
CA GLN A 14 -11.48 -5.13 8.83
C GLN A 14 -10.25 -4.29 8.49
N GLY A 15 -10.26 -2.99 8.82
CA GLY A 15 -9.06 -2.15 8.72
C GLY A 15 -7.91 -2.61 9.63
N GLY A 16 -8.22 -3.09 10.84
CA GLY A 16 -7.22 -3.65 11.75
C GLY A 16 -6.58 -4.94 11.23
N ALA A 17 -7.37 -5.82 10.62
CA ALA A 17 -6.86 -7.03 9.98
C ALA A 17 -5.99 -6.73 8.76
N ALA A 18 -6.41 -5.79 7.89
CA ALA A 18 -5.62 -5.36 6.74
C ALA A 18 -4.28 -4.71 7.17
N ALA A 19 -4.30 -3.88 8.22
CA ALA A 19 -3.08 -3.28 8.77
C ALA A 19 -2.11 -4.33 9.35
N ALA A 20 -2.63 -5.35 10.05
CA ALA A 20 -1.83 -6.45 10.56
C ALA A 20 -1.21 -7.28 9.42
N LEU A 21 -1.98 -7.55 8.37
CA LEU A 21 -1.51 -8.27 7.18
C LEU A 21 -0.44 -7.47 6.44
N ALA A 22 -0.60 -6.15 6.29
CA ALA A 22 0.39 -5.28 5.65
C ALA A 22 1.73 -5.27 6.41
N ARG A 23 1.70 -5.23 7.75
CA ARG A 23 2.92 -5.34 8.58
C ARG A 23 3.63 -6.68 8.39
N LEU A 24 2.86 -7.77 8.44
CA LEU A 24 3.41 -9.11 8.26
C LEU A 24 4.08 -9.21 6.88
N LEU A 25 3.34 -8.82 5.83
CA LEU A 25 3.84 -8.81 4.46
C LEU A 25 5.11 -7.97 4.33
N HIS A 26 5.15 -6.76 4.90
CA HIS A 26 6.35 -5.92 4.86
C HIS A 26 7.56 -6.62 5.49
N SER A 27 7.38 -7.23 6.68
CA SER A 27 8.44 -8.02 7.33
C SER A 27 8.90 -9.19 6.45
N ASP A 28 7.97 -9.92 5.85
CA ASP A 28 8.31 -11.04 4.96
C ASP A 28 9.05 -10.58 3.71
N SER A 29 8.65 -9.44 3.13
CA SER A 29 9.31 -8.84 1.96
C SER A 29 10.74 -8.41 2.29
N VAL A 30 10.97 -7.83 3.48
CA VAL A 30 12.33 -7.50 3.95
C VAL A 30 13.17 -8.76 4.10
N GLN A 31 12.62 -9.80 4.74
CA GLN A 31 13.32 -11.08 4.91
C GLN A 31 13.60 -11.78 3.57
N LEU A 32 12.70 -11.66 2.59
CA LEU A 32 12.88 -12.20 1.24
C LEU A 32 14.04 -11.50 0.53
N LEU A 33 14.07 -10.17 0.54
CA LEU A 33 15.16 -9.37 -0.02
C LEU A 33 16.51 -9.70 0.62
N ASP A 34 16.55 -9.80 1.95
CA ASP A 34 17.78 -10.15 2.66
C ASP A 34 18.24 -11.58 2.37
N SER A 35 17.30 -12.53 2.26
CA SER A 35 17.61 -13.92 1.92
C SER A 35 18.22 -13.99 0.52
N TYR A 36 17.64 -13.28 -0.45
CA TYR A 36 18.14 -13.23 -1.83
C TYR A 36 19.53 -12.62 -1.93
N ARG A 37 19.77 -11.49 -1.26
CA ARG A 37 21.08 -10.84 -1.26
C ARG A 37 22.16 -11.74 -0.67
N LYS A 38 21.84 -12.48 0.39
CA LYS A 38 22.75 -13.43 1.03
C LYS A 38 23.06 -14.62 0.12
N SER A 39 22.06 -15.18 -0.57
CA SER A 39 22.30 -16.30 -1.49
C SER A 39 23.14 -15.87 -2.69
N GLU A 40 22.95 -14.65 -3.18
CA GLU A 40 23.67 -14.13 -4.35
C GLU A 40 24.98 -13.40 -4.02
N SER A 41 25.36 -13.32 -2.74
CA SER A 41 26.52 -12.55 -2.26
C SER A 41 26.55 -11.09 -2.75
N LEU A 42 25.36 -10.49 -2.89
CA LEU A 42 25.21 -9.12 -3.37
C LEU A 42 25.42 -8.12 -2.22
N PRO A 43 25.94 -6.91 -2.51
CA PRO A 43 26.15 -5.90 -1.50
C PRO A 43 24.81 -5.45 -0.89
N SER A 44 24.83 -5.13 0.41
CA SER A 44 23.64 -4.63 1.13
C SER A 44 23.21 -3.22 0.69
N SER A 45 24.08 -2.49 -0.01
CA SER A 45 23.72 -1.20 -0.61
C SER A 45 22.60 -1.38 -1.61
N GLY A 46 21.54 -0.57 -1.48
CA GLY A 46 20.43 -0.58 -2.44
C GLY A 46 20.92 -0.36 -3.87
N VAL A 47 20.23 -0.97 -4.83
CA VAL A 47 20.47 -0.61 -6.23
C VAL A 47 20.05 0.84 -6.39
N SER A 48 21.03 1.73 -6.57
CA SER A 48 20.76 3.16 -6.75
C SER A 48 19.91 3.33 -8.02
N GLY A 49 18.68 3.81 -7.86
CA GLY A 49 17.73 3.91 -8.95
C GLY A 49 16.42 4.55 -8.51
N VAL A 50 15.71 5.11 -9.49
CA VAL A 50 14.34 5.57 -9.33
C VAL A 50 13.44 4.36 -9.06
N HIS A 51 12.41 4.54 -8.23
CA HIS A 51 11.35 3.54 -8.00
C HIS A 51 10.80 3.01 -9.32
N LEU A 52 10.66 1.69 -9.41
CA LEU A 52 10.15 1.00 -10.60
C LEU A 52 8.68 1.34 -10.84
N VAL A 53 7.91 1.49 -9.76
CA VAL A 53 6.49 1.81 -9.81
C VAL A 53 6.32 3.30 -9.52
N SER A 54 5.69 3.99 -10.45
CA SER A 54 5.37 5.41 -10.37
C SER A 54 3.88 5.56 -10.12
N VAL A 55 3.53 6.27 -9.05
CA VAL A 55 2.14 6.57 -8.71
C VAL A 55 1.93 8.07 -8.51
N PRO A 56 0.68 8.55 -8.56
CA PRO A 56 0.36 9.92 -8.17
C PRO A 56 0.90 10.23 -6.76
N PRO A 57 1.44 11.43 -6.51
CA PRO A 57 1.98 11.79 -5.20
C PRO A 57 0.93 11.63 -4.09
N LEU A 58 1.29 10.90 -3.03
CA LEU A 58 0.46 10.73 -1.83
C LEU A 58 0.47 12.01 -1.00
N VAL A 59 -0.27 13.04 -1.46
CA VAL A 59 -0.35 14.31 -0.76
C VAL A 59 -1.21 14.19 0.51
N PRO A 60 -0.90 14.93 1.60
CA PRO A 60 -1.65 14.85 2.85
C PRO A 60 -3.15 15.14 2.71
N GLN A 61 -3.52 15.95 1.72
CA GLN A 61 -4.89 16.39 1.43
C GLN A 61 -5.78 15.31 0.81
N LEU A 62 -5.20 14.20 0.32
CA LEU A 62 -5.98 13.08 -0.19
C LEU A 62 -6.74 12.41 0.96
N SER A 63 -7.95 11.94 0.65
CA SER A 63 -8.72 11.13 1.58
C SER A 63 -7.99 9.81 1.86
N ASP A 64 -8.28 9.17 2.99
CA ASP A 64 -7.67 7.89 3.33
C ASP A 64 -8.05 6.81 2.30
N THR A 65 -9.25 6.88 1.71
CA THR A 65 -9.71 5.96 0.67
C THR A 65 -8.97 6.20 -0.66
N ASP A 66 -8.68 7.45 -1.04
CA ASP A 66 -7.84 7.76 -2.21
C ASP A 66 -6.42 7.23 -2.04
N LYS A 67 -5.82 7.45 -0.87
CA LYS A 67 -4.47 6.95 -0.55
C LYS A 67 -4.43 5.42 -0.64
N ILE A 68 -5.43 4.74 -0.10
CA ILE A 68 -5.57 3.27 -0.19
C ILE A 68 -5.70 2.83 -1.66
N SER A 69 -6.49 3.54 -2.49
CA SER A 69 -6.64 3.21 -3.90
C SER A 69 -5.33 3.40 -4.70
N ILE A 70 -4.57 4.46 -4.42
CA ILE A 70 -3.25 4.70 -5.04
C ILE A 70 -2.27 3.59 -4.65
N LEU A 71 -2.20 3.24 -3.36
CA LEU A 71 -1.35 2.14 -2.89
C LEU A 71 -1.75 0.79 -3.48
N ARG A 72 -3.06 0.54 -3.62
CA ARG A 72 -3.58 -0.66 -4.27
C ARG A 72 -3.11 -0.75 -5.73
N ALA A 73 -3.08 0.37 -6.45
CA ALA A 73 -2.52 0.41 -7.80
C ALA A 73 -1.02 0.04 -7.78
N ALA A 74 -0.23 0.62 -6.88
CA ALA A 74 1.19 0.29 -6.75
C ALA A 74 1.44 -1.20 -6.42
N LEU A 75 0.66 -1.75 -5.49
CA LEU A 75 0.77 -3.15 -5.06
C LEU A 75 0.37 -4.14 -6.16
N LYS A 76 -0.53 -3.75 -7.07
CA LYS A 76 -0.87 -4.57 -8.26
C LYS A 76 0.33 -4.66 -9.20
N GLU A 77 0.98 -3.55 -9.49
CA GLU A 77 2.20 -3.54 -10.31
C GLU A 77 3.32 -4.36 -9.62
N CYS A 78 3.47 -4.23 -8.30
CA CYS A 78 4.43 -5.02 -7.54
C CYS A 78 4.15 -6.53 -7.61
N LEU A 79 2.87 -6.93 -7.61
CA LEU A 79 2.47 -8.33 -7.76
C LEU A 79 2.83 -8.85 -9.16
N GLN A 80 2.54 -8.08 -10.21
CA GLN A 80 2.90 -8.45 -11.58
C GLN A 80 4.41 -8.60 -11.75
N LEU A 81 5.19 -7.63 -11.25
CA LEU A 81 6.65 -7.69 -11.26
C LEU A 81 7.18 -8.93 -10.51
N LEU A 82 6.58 -9.30 -9.37
CA LEU A 82 6.96 -10.50 -8.64
C LEU A 82 6.62 -11.78 -9.40
N GLU A 83 5.48 -11.82 -10.08
CA GLU A 83 5.09 -12.95 -10.92
C GLU A 83 6.05 -13.11 -12.11
N ASP A 84 6.46 -12.00 -12.74
CA ASP A 84 7.45 -12.02 -13.81
C ASP A 84 8.84 -12.47 -13.31
N VAL A 85 9.25 -12.06 -12.11
CA VAL A 85 10.49 -12.56 -11.47
C VAL A 85 10.42 -14.06 -11.27
N ILE A 86 9.33 -14.57 -10.70
CA ILE A 86 9.15 -16.01 -10.46
C ILE A 86 9.20 -16.77 -11.79
N ALA A 87 8.51 -16.27 -12.84
CA ALA A 87 8.49 -16.91 -14.15
C ALA A 87 9.91 -16.99 -14.77
N LYS A 88 10.66 -15.89 -14.77
CA LYS A 88 12.02 -15.86 -15.33
C LYS A 88 13.01 -16.69 -14.51
N GLU A 89 12.89 -16.69 -13.18
CA GLU A 89 13.74 -17.52 -12.31
C GLU A 89 13.41 -19.02 -12.41
N ASP A 90 12.15 -19.39 -12.68
CA ASP A 90 11.77 -20.79 -12.95
C ASP A 90 12.29 -21.28 -14.31
N GLU A 91 12.41 -20.39 -15.30
CA GLU A 91 13.03 -20.70 -16.59
C GLU A 91 14.56 -20.88 -16.49
N GLU A 92 15.24 -20.06 -15.68
CA GLU A 92 16.70 -20.08 -15.58
C GLU A 92 17.24 -21.03 -14.50
N PHE A 93 16.48 -21.28 -13.42
CA PHE A 93 16.91 -22.13 -12.31
C PHE A 93 15.82 -23.15 -11.94
N SER A 94 16.08 -24.44 -12.09
CA SER A 94 15.08 -25.49 -11.80
C SER A 94 14.94 -25.85 -10.32
N ASP A 95 15.81 -25.35 -9.43
CA ASP A 95 15.86 -25.82 -8.05
C ASP A 95 14.83 -25.14 -7.16
N GLU A 96 13.99 -25.95 -6.51
CA GLU A 96 13.14 -25.52 -5.39
C GLU A 96 14.06 -25.19 -4.20
N SER A 97 14.11 -23.91 -3.84
CA SER A 97 14.87 -23.41 -2.69
C SER A 97 13.94 -22.74 -1.69
N ASP A 98 14.39 -22.63 -0.43
CA ASP A 98 13.68 -21.87 0.62
C ASP A 98 13.34 -20.44 0.17
N TYR A 99 14.16 -19.86 -0.69
CA TYR A 99 13.91 -18.56 -1.32
C TYR A 99 12.64 -18.59 -2.21
N LYS A 100 12.51 -19.56 -3.11
CA LYS A 100 11.31 -19.71 -3.96
C LYS A 100 10.05 -19.95 -3.15
N THR A 101 10.13 -20.71 -2.07
CA THR A 101 9.00 -20.89 -1.14
C THR A 101 8.59 -19.57 -0.49
N LYS A 102 9.57 -18.74 -0.07
CA LYS A 102 9.29 -17.39 0.46
C LYS A 102 8.71 -16.45 -0.59
N GLN A 103 9.16 -16.49 -1.84
CA GLN A 103 8.57 -15.72 -2.93
C GLN A 103 7.09 -16.05 -3.13
N LYS A 104 6.75 -17.34 -3.22
CA LYS A 104 5.35 -17.81 -3.36
C LYS A 104 4.50 -17.33 -2.17
N THR A 105 5.05 -17.41 -0.96
CA THR A 105 4.38 -16.92 0.26
C THR A 105 4.11 -15.41 0.21
N VAL A 106 5.10 -14.61 -0.20
CA VAL A 106 4.96 -13.15 -0.35
C VAL A 106 3.94 -12.81 -1.43
N ARG A 107 3.96 -13.50 -2.57
CA ARG A 107 2.97 -13.34 -3.65
C ARG A 107 1.55 -13.62 -3.15
N ASP A 108 1.35 -14.72 -2.45
CA ASP A 108 0.01 -15.11 -1.97
C ASP A 108 -0.50 -14.14 -0.89
N ARG A 109 0.40 -13.65 -0.02
CA ARG A 109 0.08 -12.60 0.96
C ARG A 109 -0.22 -11.25 0.30
N LEU A 110 0.51 -10.87 -0.75
CA LEU A 110 0.23 -9.69 -1.59
C LEU A 110 -1.18 -9.76 -2.18
N ARG A 111 -1.55 -10.89 -2.78
CA ARG A 111 -2.90 -11.12 -3.32
C ARG A 111 -3.97 -10.99 -2.24
N HIS A 112 -3.73 -11.54 -1.05
CA HIS A 112 -4.66 -11.43 0.08
C HIS A 112 -4.79 -9.97 0.58
N LEU A 113 -3.69 -9.22 0.63
CA LEU A 113 -3.74 -7.80 1.00
C LEU A 113 -4.50 -6.98 -0.03
N LEU A 114 -4.29 -7.25 -1.33
CA LEU A 114 -5.08 -6.64 -2.40
C LEU A 114 -6.57 -6.95 -2.21
N ALA A 115 -6.97 -8.22 -2.05
CA ALA A 115 -8.38 -8.55 -1.81
C ALA A 115 -8.96 -7.84 -0.56
N SER A 116 -8.19 -7.76 0.52
CA SER A 116 -8.62 -7.12 1.77
C SER A 116 -8.78 -5.60 1.65
N THR A 117 -7.93 -4.95 0.85
CA THR A 117 -7.97 -3.50 0.62
C THR A 117 -9.03 -3.08 -0.40
N GLU A 118 -9.54 -4.02 -1.21
CA GLU A 118 -10.64 -3.76 -2.16
C GLU A 118 -11.89 -3.24 -1.48
N GLN A 119 -12.21 -3.83 -0.34
CA GLN A 119 -13.37 -3.49 0.47
C GLN A 119 -13.19 -2.18 1.23
N LEU A 120 -11.97 -1.64 1.27
CA LEU A 120 -11.62 -0.37 1.92
C LEU A 120 -11.48 0.79 0.92
N ALA A 121 -11.46 0.52 -0.39
CA ALA A 121 -11.37 1.51 -1.44
C ALA A 121 -12.78 1.95 -1.89
N ASP A 122 -12.99 3.25 -2.12
CA ASP A 122 -14.28 3.83 -2.55
C ASP A 122 -14.58 3.59 -4.06
N GLY A 123 -13.96 2.58 -4.67
CA GLY A 123 -14.15 2.25 -6.10
C GLY A 123 -13.44 3.18 -7.08
N GLN A 124 -12.78 4.24 -6.61
CA GLN A 124 -11.93 5.09 -7.45
C GLN A 124 -10.66 4.33 -7.85
N THR A 125 -10.46 4.19 -9.16
CA THR A 125 -9.29 3.51 -9.74
C THR A 125 -8.22 4.54 -10.08
N PHE A 126 -7.02 4.34 -9.54
CA PHE A 126 -5.82 5.06 -9.95
C PHE A 126 -4.95 4.13 -10.80
N ALA A 127 -4.23 4.73 -11.75
CA ALA A 127 -3.21 4.03 -12.52
C ALA A 127 -1.85 4.19 -11.85
N ALA A 128 -1.09 3.11 -11.82
CA ALA A 128 0.33 3.11 -11.51
C ALA A 128 1.07 2.76 -12.81
N GLU A 129 2.22 3.37 -13.04
CA GLU A 129 3.04 3.13 -14.23
C GLU A 129 4.34 2.44 -13.82
N VAL A 130 4.69 1.36 -14.50
CA VAL A 130 5.98 0.70 -14.36
C VAL A 130 6.97 1.34 -15.34
N LYS A 131 8.09 1.86 -14.82
CA LYS A 131 9.16 2.43 -15.64
C LYS A 131 9.99 1.32 -16.28
N GLU A 132 9.53 0.81 -17.42
CA GLU A 132 10.22 -0.22 -18.22
C GLU A 132 11.62 0.21 -18.68
N ASN A 133 11.86 1.51 -18.85
CA ASN A 133 13.15 2.06 -19.28
C ASN A 133 14.29 1.87 -18.26
N VAL A 134 14.00 1.42 -17.04
CA VAL A 134 15.00 0.97 -16.05
C VAL A 134 15.47 -0.48 -16.33
N LEU A 135 14.75 -1.22 -17.19
CA LEU A 135 14.99 -2.62 -17.56
C LEU A 135 15.94 -2.75 -18.77
N ASP A 136 15.86 -1.84 -19.74
CA ASP A 136 16.58 -1.96 -21.02
C ASP A 136 18.10 -1.72 -20.95
N GLY A 137 18.58 -1.05 -19.90
CA GLY A 137 20.01 -0.71 -19.76
C GLY A 137 20.90 -1.85 -19.26
N GLN A 138 20.33 -2.97 -18.82
CA GLN A 138 21.04 -3.98 -18.03
C GLN A 138 20.81 -5.38 -18.61
N SER A 139 21.37 -5.60 -19.82
CA SER A 139 21.49 -6.91 -20.48
C SER A 139 20.37 -7.90 -20.15
N VAL A 140 19.24 -7.73 -20.84
CA VAL A 140 17.99 -8.52 -20.78
C VAL A 140 18.19 -10.02 -21.08
N GLY A 141 19.42 -10.51 -21.18
CA GLY A 141 19.75 -11.92 -21.40
C GLY A 141 20.93 -12.44 -20.57
N SER A 142 21.33 -11.74 -19.51
CA SER A 142 22.37 -12.23 -18.59
C SER A 142 21.80 -12.56 -17.21
N SER A 143 22.24 -13.67 -16.63
CA SER A 143 21.90 -14.07 -15.26
C SER A 143 22.18 -12.96 -14.23
N PHE A 144 23.21 -12.13 -14.46
CA PHE A 144 23.51 -10.96 -13.63
C PHE A 144 22.46 -9.85 -13.76
N GLY A 145 21.98 -9.59 -14.99
CA GLY A 145 20.89 -8.65 -15.25
C GLY A 145 19.60 -9.08 -14.55
N LEU A 146 19.25 -10.37 -14.65
CA LEU A 146 18.10 -10.95 -13.94
C LEU A 146 18.24 -10.76 -12.44
N LYS A 147 19.41 -11.06 -11.86
CA LYS A 147 19.66 -10.90 -10.42
C LYS A 147 19.46 -9.46 -9.94
N MET A 148 20.01 -8.50 -10.68
CA MET A 148 19.87 -7.08 -10.35
C MET A 148 18.42 -6.59 -10.49
N TRP A 149 17.69 -7.12 -11.47
CA TRP A 149 16.28 -6.85 -11.64
C TRP A 149 15.44 -7.44 -10.50
N THR A 150 15.68 -8.69 -10.09
CA THR A 150 15.06 -9.30 -8.92
C THR A 150 15.27 -8.45 -7.66
N VAL A 151 16.50 -7.99 -7.39
CA VAL A 151 16.75 -7.09 -6.25
C VAL A 151 15.92 -5.82 -6.33
N ARG A 152 15.82 -5.18 -7.50
CA ARG A 152 15.02 -3.97 -7.67
C ARG A 152 13.54 -4.21 -7.41
N VAL A 153 12.99 -5.31 -7.95
CA VAL A 153 11.58 -5.69 -7.71
C VAL A 153 11.33 -5.94 -6.22
N LEU A 154 12.21 -6.67 -5.55
CA LEU A 154 12.09 -6.93 -4.11
C LEU A 154 12.18 -5.63 -3.28
N GLN A 155 13.04 -4.68 -3.65
CA GLN A 155 13.10 -3.36 -3.02
C GLN A 155 11.81 -2.56 -3.21
N GLU A 156 11.21 -2.63 -4.40
CA GLU A 156 9.95 -1.97 -4.72
C GLU A 156 8.80 -2.52 -3.86
N ILE A 157 8.73 -3.86 -3.73
CA ILE A 157 7.75 -4.52 -2.85
C ILE A 157 7.93 -4.07 -1.40
N VAL A 158 9.16 -4.06 -0.88
CA VAL A 158 9.45 -3.59 0.50
C VAL A 158 8.98 -2.15 0.69
N HIS A 159 9.23 -1.27 -0.29
CA HIS A 159 8.84 0.13 -0.23
C HIS A 159 7.31 0.30 -0.13
N TRP A 160 6.56 -0.30 -1.08
CA TRP A 160 5.10 -0.12 -1.14
C TRP A 160 4.35 -0.85 -0.02
N THR A 161 4.85 -2.00 0.42
CA THR A 161 4.28 -2.70 1.58
C THR A 161 4.50 -1.92 2.87
N GLY A 162 5.64 -1.24 3.01
CA GLY A 162 5.91 -0.33 4.12
C GLY A 162 4.95 0.86 4.13
N GLN A 163 4.82 1.56 3.01
CA GLN A 163 3.87 2.67 2.89
C GLN A 163 2.42 2.24 3.15
N THR A 164 2.03 1.05 2.66
CA THR A 164 0.69 0.51 2.89
C THR A 164 0.46 0.22 4.37
N SER A 165 1.45 -0.37 5.03
CA SER A 165 1.40 -0.60 6.48
C SER A 165 1.23 0.71 7.26
N ASP A 166 1.95 1.77 6.88
CA ASP A 166 1.89 3.07 7.56
C ASP A 166 0.54 3.75 7.37
N ILE A 167 0.00 3.76 6.14
CA ILE A 167 -1.29 4.38 5.84
C ILE A 167 -2.44 3.63 6.49
N LEU A 168 -2.42 2.30 6.51
CA LEU A 168 -3.44 1.49 7.19
C LEU A 168 -3.37 1.59 8.72
N GLN A 169 -2.21 1.97 9.28
CA GLN A 169 -2.04 2.20 10.71
C GLN A 169 -2.39 3.61 11.15
N SER A 170 -2.30 4.59 10.25
CA SER A 170 -2.70 5.95 10.56
C SER A 170 -4.18 5.94 10.94
N PRO A 171 -4.55 6.38 12.17
CA PRO A 171 -5.96 6.54 12.52
C PRO A 171 -6.59 7.53 11.51
N PRO A 172 -7.87 7.35 11.14
CA PRO A 172 -8.54 8.30 10.26
C PRO A 172 -8.39 9.66 10.91
N ALA A 173 -7.74 10.59 10.21
CA ALA A 173 -7.50 11.92 10.74
C ALA A 173 -8.85 12.43 11.23
N VAL A 174 -8.96 12.61 12.55
CA VAL A 174 -10.17 13.11 13.19
C VAL A 174 -10.48 14.40 12.44
N LYS A 175 -11.53 14.37 11.61
CA LYS A 175 -12.10 15.57 11.04
C LYS A 175 -12.31 16.46 12.25
N HIS A 176 -11.51 17.50 12.38
CA HIS A 176 -11.73 18.53 13.37
C HIS A 176 -13.10 19.11 13.01
N VAL A 177 -14.15 18.54 13.61
CA VAL A 177 -15.44 19.18 13.71
C VAL A 177 -15.12 20.39 14.56
N THR A 178 -14.90 21.52 13.89
CA THR A 178 -14.95 22.81 14.54
C THR A 178 -16.22 22.81 15.38
N PRO A 179 -16.13 23.07 16.70
CA PRO A 179 -17.34 23.18 17.48
C PRO A 179 -18.14 24.32 16.85
N ARG A 180 -19.29 23.96 16.25
CA ARG A 180 -20.31 24.92 15.83
C ARG A 180 -20.62 25.75 17.06
N THR A 181 -20.10 26.96 17.10
CA THR A 181 -20.51 27.98 18.05
C THR A 181 -22.00 28.18 17.80
N ARG A 182 -22.82 27.55 18.64
CA ARG A 182 -24.25 27.84 18.78
C ARG A 182 -24.36 29.22 19.38
N THR A 183 -24.09 30.25 18.59
CA THR A 183 -24.45 31.62 18.92
C THR A 183 -25.95 31.71 18.70
N THR A 184 -26.68 31.68 19.81
CA THR A 184 -28.11 31.94 19.91
C THR A 184 -28.51 33.18 19.10
N PRO A 185 -29.57 33.15 18.29
CA PRO A 185 -30.11 34.35 17.67
C PRO A 185 -30.80 35.18 18.75
N ARG A 186 -30.18 36.27 19.18
CA ARG A 186 -30.81 37.26 20.06
C ARG A 186 -31.59 38.24 19.17
N THR A 187 -32.87 37.94 19.00
CA THR A 187 -33.81 38.74 18.21
C THR A 187 -33.88 40.17 18.76
N ARG A 188 -33.68 41.14 17.87
CA ARG A 188 -33.91 42.58 18.10
C ARG A 188 -35.38 42.82 18.47
N LYS A 189 -35.62 43.59 19.54
CA LYS A 189 -36.84 44.40 19.66
C LYS A 189 -36.43 45.86 19.73
N ALA A 190 -36.52 46.53 18.59
CA ALA A 190 -36.71 47.97 18.54
C ALA A 190 -38.22 48.22 18.62
N ILE A 191 -38.68 49.02 19.58
CA ILE A 191 -39.94 49.74 19.47
C ILE A 191 -39.64 51.20 19.79
N GLN A 192 -39.90 52.03 18.80
CA GLN A 192 -39.86 53.49 18.83
C GLN A 192 -41.11 54.08 19.50
N LYS A 193 -40.91 55.27 20.08
CA LYS A 193 -41.77 56.48 20.04
C LYS A 193 -43.09 56.58 20.85
N SER A 194 -43.06 57.59 21.73
CA SER A 194 -43.93 58.80 21.77
C SER A 194 -45.12 58.91 22.73
N ARG A 195 -45.09 60.07 23.42
CA ARG A 195 -46.18 60.93 23.96
C ARG A 195 -46.88 60.53 25.26
N LYS A 196 -46.64 61.35 26.29
CA LYS A 196 -47.62 62.35 26.77
C LYS A 196 -46.89 63.56 27.32
#